data_AF-A0A936PYJ3-F1
#
_entry.id   AF-A0A936PYJ3-F1
#
_cell.length_a   1.000
_cell.length_b   1.000
_cell.length_c   1.000
_cell.angle_alpha   90.00
_cell.angle_beta   90.00
_cell.angle_gamma   90.00
#
_symmetry.space_group_name_H-M   'P 1'
#
loop_
_entity.id
_entity.type
_entity.pdbx_description
1 polymer ?
#
loop_
_entity_poly.entity_id
_entity_poly.type
_entity_poly.pdbx_seq_one_letter_code
_entity_poly.pdbx_strand_id
1 'polypeptide(L)'
;MTARLSVFIGDPTAVGYQTLPGEPFTEVHSCLTAYVRASGLARQGVDNLYADVWWWGSHGLPPLPEGVENPYQPFHLDNLSYPPTFLLLLWPLAALDGDFLAQRALWFGFNGLFGAFGLWAVARWIGGPAAHRALLLAPLMFGSVPILVTLQIGNFHLAATVLSLLAMVAPRGAAPPRGAPCSPWPSSPRSRPASSASSCWCSAAFERPPSPRASAPCSSPWPCSSLAQTRPGIS
;
A
#
# COMPACT_ATOMS: atom_id res chain seq x y z
N MET A 1 2.05 -18.58 15.93
CA MET A 1 2.81 -17.73 14.99
C MET A 1 2.85 -16.27 15.43
N THR A 2 1.72 -15.61 15.69
CA THR A 2 1.70 -14.19 16.12
C THR A 2 2.48 -13.92 17.41
N ALA A 3 2.39 -14.80 18.42
CA ALA A 3 3.20 -14.68 19.64
C ALA A 3 4.71 -14.82 19.40
N ARG A 4 5.10 -15.59 18.36
CA ARG A 4 6.50 -15.72 17.95
C ARG A 4 6.98 -14.40 17.35
N LEU A 5 6.18 -13.85 16.44
CA LEU A 5 6.46 -12.55 15.82
C LEU A 5 6.55 -11.42 16.86
N SER A 6 5.70 -11.39 17.89
CA SER A 6 5.79 -10.35 18.92
C SER A 6 7.12 -10.36 19.68
N VAL A 7 7.78 -11.51 19.84
CA VAL A 7 9.14 -11.58 20.39
C VAL A 7 10.12 -10.85 19.47
N PHE A 8 10.08 -11.12 18.16
CA PHE A 8 10.94 -10.44 17.18
C PHE A 8 10.64 -8.93 17.03
N ILE A 9 9.40 -8.52 17.28
CA ILE A 9 9.04 -7.09 17.30
C ILE A 9 9.71 -6.37 18.47
N GLY A 10 9.74 -7.00 19.65
CA GLY A 10 10.38 -6.44 20.85
C GLY A 10 11.91 -6.59 20.86
N ASP A 11 12.43 -7.66 20.26
CA ASP A 11 13.85 -7.94 20.16
C ASP A 11 14.22 -8.30 18.71
N PRO A 12 14.77 -7.35 17.93
CA PRO A 12 15.14 -7.59 16.54
C PRO A 12 16.34 -8.53 16.38
N THR A 13 17.08 -8.83 17.45
CA THR A 13 18.20 -9.79 17.39
C THR A 13 17.72 -11.25 17.39
N ALA A 14 16.47 -11.48 17.81
CA ALA A 14 15.82 -12.79 17.82
C ALA A 14 15.35 -13.23 16.42
N VAL A 15 16.23 -13.18 15.41
CA VAL A 15 15.93 -13.44 13.98
C VAL A 15 15.25 -14.79 13.72
N GLY A 16 15.47 -15.79 14.58
CA GLY A 16 14.77 -17.09 14.50
C GLY A 16 13.26 -17.01 14.77
N TYR A 17 12.78 -15.89 15.34
CA TYR A 17 11.37 -15.65 15.67
C TYR A 17 10.60 -14.90 14.60
N GLN A 18 11.28 -14.40 13.55
CA GLN A 18 10.65 -13.74 12.42
C GLN A 18 9.65 -14.64 11.67
N THR A 19 8.81 -14.04 10.83
CA THR A 19 7.78 -14.74 10.04
C THR A 19 8.38 -15.70 9.03
N LEU A 20 9.46 -15.29 8.35
CA LEU A 20 10.18 -16.07 7.34
C LEU A 20 11.67 -16.19 7.72
N PRO A 21 12.04 -17.15 8.59
CA PRO A 21 13.44 -17.33 9.00
C PRO A 21 14.37 -17.54 7.82
N GLY A 22 15.47 -16.78 7.79
CA GLY A 22 16.49 -16.87 6.75
C GLY A 22 16.18 -16.10 5.48
N GLU A 23 15.09 -15.33 5.44
CA GLU A 23 14.82 -14.35 4.39
C GLU A 23 15.43 -12.99 4.78
N PRO A 24 16.57 -12.57 4.20
CA PRO A 24 17.29 -11.38 4.65
C PRO A 24 16.45 -10.12 4.54
N PHE A 25 15.56 -10.04 3.54
CA PHE A 25 14.69 -8.89 3.38
C PHE A 25 13.83 -8.64 4.63
N THR A 26 13.23 -9.68 5.21
CA THR A 26 12.33 -9.50 6.37
C THR A 26 13.07 -9.24 7.68
N GLU A 27 14.38 -9.47 7.73
CA GLU A 27 15.22 -9.23 8.91
C GLU A 27 15.51 -7.74 9.09
N VAL A 28 15.82 -7.04 8.00
CA VAL A 28 16.33 -5.66 8.03
C VAL A 28 15.36 -4.62 7.46
N HIS A 29 14.28 -5.04 6.81
CA HIS A 29 13.31 -4.12 6.22
C HIS A 29 12.19 -3.75 7.20
N SER A 30 11.92 -2.46 7.35
CA SER A 30 10.75 -1.97 8.07
C SER A 30 10.30 -0.63 7.51
N CYS A 31 9.13 -0.61 6.85
CA CYS A 31 8.56 0.62 6.29
C CYS A 31 8.36 1.73 7.33
N LEU A 32 8.30 1.37 8.61
CA LEU A 32 8.18 2.34 9.70
C LEU A 32 9.40 3.27 9.81
N THR A 33 10.60 2.85 9.37
CA THR A 33 11.78 3.74 9.36
C THR A 33 11.52 4.96 8.48
N ALA A 34 10.92 4.74 7.29
CA ALA A 34 10.51 5.82 6.38
C ALA A 34 9.47 6.75 7.03
N TYR A 35 8.48 6.16 7.70
CA TYR A 35 7.35 6.87 8.30
C TYR A 35 7.82 7.81 9.42
N VAL A 36 8.65 7.31 10.32
CA VAL A 36 9.20 8.05 11.46
C VAL A 36 10.14 9.14 10.97
N ARG A 37 11.03 8.81 10.02
CA ARG A 37 11.93 9.79 9.40
C ARG A 37 11.14 10.94 8.76
N ALA A 38 10.14 10.62 7.94
CA ALA A 38 9.28 11.60 7.29
C ALA A 38 8.53 12.46 8.30
N SER A 39 7.99 11.87 9.37
CA SER A 39 7.31 12.60 10.44
C SER A 39 8.27 13.57 11.17
N GLY A 40 9.52 13.16 11.41
CA GLY A 40 10.56 14.04 11.93
C GLY A 40 10.86 15.22 11.00
N LEU A 41 11.09 14.94 9.72
CA LEU A 41 11.35 15.97 8.70
C LEU A 41 10.17 16.94 8.52
N ALA A 42 8.94 16.43 8.55
CA ALA A 42 7.74 17.25 8.46
C ALA A 42 7.60 18.20 9.65
N ARG A 43 7.93 17.74 10.87
CA ARG A 43 7.96 18.58 12.08
C ARG A 43 9.08 19.63 12.04
N GLN A 44 10.17 19.36 11.33
CA GLN A 44 11.24 20.33 11.07
C GLN A 44 10.85 21.35 9.98
N GLY A 45 9.73 21.14 9.29
CA GLY A 45 9.24 22.07 8.27
C GLY A 45 10.09 22.07 6.99
N VAL A 46 10.68 20.94 6.61
CA VAL A 46 11.43 20.87 5.34
C VAL A 46 10.50 21.09 4.14
N ASP A 47 10.99 21.82 3.14
CA ASP A 47 10.18 22.20 1.96
C ASP A 47 9.78 20.99 1.10
N ASN A 48 10.68 20.00 0.98
CA ASN A 48 10.46 18.81 0.17
C ASN A 48 10.87 17.53 0.92
N LEU A 49 9.87 16.80 1.40
CA LEU A 49 10.05 15.51 2.08
C LEU A 49 10.63 14.42 1.18
N TYR A 50 10.54 14.55 -0.15
CA TYR A 50 10.99 13.55 -1.12
C TYR A 50 12.36 13.85 -1.72
N ALA A 51 13.08 14.85 -1.21
CA ALA A 51 14.44 15.13 -1.67
C ALA A 51 15.39 13.98 -1.26
N ASP A 52 16.15 13.46 -2.23
CA ASP A 52 17.04 12.28 -2.05
C ASP A 52 18.00 12.40 -0.87
N VAL A 53 18.47 13.62 -0.57
CA VAL A 53 19.39 13.91 0.54
C VAL A 53 18.86 13.44 1.89
N TRP A 54 17.52 13.35 2.05
CA TRP A 54 16.90 12.88 3.28
C TRP A 54 16.82 11.36 3.41
N TRP A 55 17.06 10.65 2.31
CA TRP A 55 16.82 9.22 2.12
C TRP A 55 18.09 8.46 1.70
N TRP A 56 19.26 9.10 1.75
CA TRP A 56 20.54 8.41 1.57
C TRP A 56 20.68 7.26 2.57
N GLY A 57 21.18 6.13 2.09
CA GLY A 57 21.17 4.85 2.81
C GLY A 57 19.95 3.98 2.57
N SER A 58 18.90 4.52 1.93
CA SER A 58 17.74 3.70 1.54
C SER A 58 18.00 2.90 0.27
N HIS A 59 17.19 1.87 0.07
CA HIS A 59 17.35 0.95 -1.06
C HIS A 59 17.26 1.70 -2.41
N GLY A 60 18.33 1.61 -3.21
CA GLY A 60 18.41 2.25 -4.53
C GLY A 60 18.90 3.70 -4.52
N LEU A 61 19.20 4.28 -3.35
CA LEU A 61 19.80 5.61 -3.21
C LEU A 61 21.28 5.52 -2.80
N PRO A 62 22.06 6.61 -2.96
CA PRO A 62 23.45 6.66 -2.48
C PRO A 62 23.56 6.24 -1.01
N PRO A 63 24.69 5.64 -0.59
CA PRO A 63 24.90 5.26 0.81
C PRO A 63 24.92 6.49 1.72
N LEU A 64 24.75 6.27 3.03
CA LEU A 64 24.95 7.34 4.01
C LEU A 64 26.39 7.90 3.90
N PRO A 65 26.59 9.22 4.09
CA PRO A 65 27.92 9.81 4.18
C PRO A 65 28.76 9.16 5.29
N GLU A 66 30.07 9.14 5.11
CA GLU A 66 31.00 8.63 6.12
C GLU A 66 30.81 9.36 7.47
N GLY A 67 30.78 8.61 8.57
CA GLY A 67 30.59 9.13 9.92
C GLY A 67 29.13 9.40 10.32
N VAL A 68 28.16 9.21 9.43
CA VAL A 68 26.73 9.32 9.76
C VAL A 68 26.17 7.94 10.12
N GLU A 69 25.77 7.77 11.38
CA GLU A 69 25.15 6.53 11.84
C GLU A 69 23.66 6.47 11.47
N ASN A 70 23.18 5.27 11.15
CA ASN A 70 21.76 5.00 10.94
C ASN A 70 21.06 4.85 12.31
N PRO A 71 20.09 5.71 12.67
CA PRO A 71 19.43 5.64 13.97
C PRO A 71 18.45 4.45 14.09
N TYR A 72 18.19 3.73 13.00
CA TYR A 72 17.18 2.66 12.95
C TYR A 72 17.78 1.25 13.02
N GLN A 73 19.06 1.09 13.35
CA GLN A 73 19.72 -0.22 13.42
C GLN A 73 18.92 -1.23 14.27
N PRO A 74 18.81 -2.51 13.85
CA PRO A 74 19.45 -3.11 12.67
C PRO A 74 18.71 -2.87 11.34
N PHE A 75 17.64 -2.07 11.33
CA PHE A 75 16.81 -1.85 10.15
C PHE A 75 17.43 -0.84 9.19
N HIS A 76 17.25 -1.07 7.89
CA HIS A 76 17.57 -0.08 6.87
C HIS A 76 16.54 1.04 6.83
N LEU A 77 17.00 2.24 6.47
CA LEU A 77 16.11 3.34 6.16
C LEU A 77 15.36 3.01 4.86
N ASP A 78 14.04 3.05 4.89
CA ASP A 78 13.22 2.95 3.68
C ASP A 78 12.87 4.34 3.13
N ASN A 79 12.49 4.40 1.87
CA ASN A 79 11.98 5.63 1.24
C ASN A 79 10.48 5.81 1.47
N LEU A 80 10.03 7.05 1.67
CA LEU A 80 8.61 7.36 1.84
C LEU A 80 7.86 7.30 0.50
N SER A 81 6.99 6.31 0.34
CA SER A 81 6.14 6.15 -0.85
C SER A 81 4.69 6.60 -0.66
N TYR A 82 4.37 7.30 0.43
CA TYR A 82 3.02 7.71 0.81
C TYR A 82 2.83 9.23 0.71
N PRO A 83 1.60 9.72 0.48
CA PRO A 83 1.33 11.16 0.44
C PRO A 83 1.55 11.81 1.82
N PRO A 84 1.86 13.11 1.91
CA PRO A 84 2.14 13.77 3.18
C PRO A 84 0.99 13.73 4.20
N THR A 85 -0.26 13.63 3.73
CA THR A 85 -1.45 13.47 4.60
C THR A 85 -1.41 12.21 5.46
N PHE A 86 -0.68 11.17 5.01
CA PHE A 86 -0.45 9.96 5.79
C PHE A 86 0.27 10.23 7.11
N LEU A 87 1.13 11.26 7.16
CA LEU A 87 1.92 11.58 8.34
C LEU A 87 1.07 12.06 9.52
N LEU A 88 -0.16 12.53 9.29
CA LEU A 88 -1.11 12.85 10.35
C LEU A 88 -1.44 11.63 11.22
N LEU A 89 -1.46 10.43 10.62
CA LEU A 89 -1.71 9.18 11.34
C LEU A 89 -0.56 8.83 12.29
N LEU A 90 0.65 9.30 12.00
CA LEU A 90 1.85 9.01 12.76
C LEU A 90 2.07 9.98 13.92
N TRP A 91 1.24 11.01 14.06
CA TRP A 91 1.38 12.00 15.12
C TRP A 91 1.46 11.40 16.53
N PRO A 92 0.67 10.36 16.90
CA PRO A 92 0.80 9.74 18.22
C PRO A 92 2.17 9.09 18.49
N LEU A 93 2.91 8.69 17.45
CA LEU A 93 4.25 8.10 17.61
C LEU A 93 5.29 9.15 17.98
N ALA A 94 5.01 10.44 17.79
CA ALA A 94 5.93 11.52 18.15
C ALA A 94 6.24 11.58 19.65
N ALA A 95 5.36 11.03 20.51
CA ALA A 95 5.62 10.92 21.95
C ALA A 95 6.75 9.95 22.31
N LEU A 96 7.14 9.07 21.37
CA LEU A 96 8.19 8.06 21.53
C LEU A 96 9.42 8.40 20.68
N ASP A 97 9.62 9.68 20.33
CA ASP A 97 10.72 10.08 19.45
C ASP A 97 12.09 9.68 20.02
N GLY A 98 12.98 9.19 19.16
CA GLY A 98 14.28 8.63 19.56
C GLY A 98 14.25 7.16 20.04
N ASP A 99 13.09 6.57 20.32
CA ASP A 99 12.96 5.14 20.64
C ASP A 99 12.21 4.40 19.51
N PHE A 100 12.97 4.02 18.48
CA PHE A 100 12.41 3.35 17.31
C PHE A 100 11.78 1.99 17.64
N LEU A 101 12.33 1.24 18.59
CA LEU A 101 11.78 -0.08 18.95
C LEU A 101 10.43 0.07 19.66
N ALA A 102 10.28 1.05 20.55
CA ALA A 102 8.99 1.36 21.15
C ALA A 102 7.96 1.80 20.10
N GLN A 103 8.36 2.66 19.16
CA GLN A 103 7.49 3.06 18.04
C GLN A 103 7.06 1.87 17.19
N ARG A 104 7.98 0.94 16.90
CA ARG A 104 7.71 -0.29 16.14
C ARG A 104 6.75 -1.21 16.88
N ALA A 105 6.95 -1.43 18.18
CA ALA A 105 6.06 -2.24 18.99
C ALA A 105 4.64 -1.63 19.06
N LEU A 106 4.55 -0.30 19.23
CA LEU A 106 3.28 0.42 19.23
C LEU A 106 2.57 0.30 17.88
N TRP A 107 3.30 0.51 16.78
CA TRP A 107 2.76 0.42 15.42
C TRP A 107 2.29 -1.00 15.07
N PHE A 108 3.05 -2.02 15.48
CA PHE A 108 2.65 -3.42 15.37
C PHE A 108 1.34 -3.70 16.12
N GLY A 109 1.26 -3.27 17.39
CA GLY A 109 0.06 -3.42 18.21
C GLY A 109 -1.15 -2.71 17.60
N PHE A 110 -0.96 -1.46 17.14
CA PHE A 110 -1.99 -0.68 16.47
C PHE A 110 -2.52 -1.39 15.21
N ASN A 111 -1.65 -1.86 14.32
CA ASN A 111 -2.06 -2.58 13.11
C ASN A 111 -2.78 -3.89 13.42
N GLY A 112 -2.28 -4.65 14.40
CA GLY A 112 -2.93 -5.89 14.85
C GLY A 112 -4.33 -5.64 15.41
N LEU A 113 -4.48 -4.66 16.31
CA LEU A 113 -5.76 -4.27 16.89
C LEU A 113 -6.72 -3.72 15.84
N PHE A 114 -6.23 -2.90 14.91
CA PHE A 114 -7.04 -2.34 13.84
C PHE A 114 -7.53 -3.43 12.87
N GLY A 115 -6.68 -4.41 12.55
CA GLY A 115 -7.06 -5.64 11.84
C GLY A 115 -8.18 -6.40 12.56
N ALA A 116 -8.05 -6.56 13.88
CA ALA A 116 -9.04 -7.29 14.69
C ALA A 116 -10.37 -6.54 14.76
N PHE A 117 -10.32 -5.22 14.89
CA PHE A 117 -11.48 -4.35 14.83
C PHE A 117 -12.20 -4.44 13.48
N GLY A 118 -11.46 -4.42 12.36
CA GLY A 118 -12.01 -4.60 11.02
C GLY A 118 -12.77 -5.93 10.88
N LEU A 119 -12.15 -7.03 11.32
CA LEU A 119 -12.79 -8.35 11.30
C LEU A 119 -14.05 -8.39 12.18
N TRP A 120 -13.97 -7.80 13.37
CA TRP A 120 -15.12 -7.68 14.27
C TRP A 120 -16.26 -6.88 13.63
N ALA A 121 -15.98 -5.74 13.01
CA ALA A 121 -16.98 -4.92 12.33
C ALA A 121 -17.65 -5.66 11.18
N VAL A 122 -16.88 -6.39 10.36
CA VAL A 122 -17.42 -7.24 9.29
C VAL A 122 -18.28 -8.36 9.87
N ALA A 123 -17.84 -9.04 10.92
CA ALA A 123 -18.64 -10.08 11.57
C ALA A 123 -19.96 -9.51 12.12
N ARG A 124 -19.93 -8.30 12.70
CA ARG A 124 -21.14 -7.63 13.19
C ARG A 124 -22.10 -7.27 12.06
N TRP A 125 -21.58 -6.87 10.91
CA TRP A 125 -22.37 -6.58 9.71
C TRP A 125 -23.03 -7.83 9.12
N ILE A 126 -22.32 -8.97 9.08
CA ILE A 126 -22.87 -10.26 8.62
C ILE A 126 -24.05 -10.72 9.51
N GLY A 127 -23.89 -10.61 10.83
CA GLY A 127 -24.91 -11.01 11.80
C GLY A 127 -25.13 -12.53 11.91
N GLY A 128 -26.03 -12.92 12.82
CA GLY A 128 -26.48 -14.30 13.00
C GLY A 128 -25.36 -15.32 13.31
N PRO A 129 -25.60 -16.63 13.06
CA PRO A 129 -24.62 -17.69 13.28
C PRO A 129 -23.33 -17.56 12.43
N ALA A 130 -23.42 -16.88 11.27
CA ALA A 130 -22.29 -16.68 10.38
C ALA A 130 -21.25 -15.72 10.98
N ALA A 131 -21.67 -14.72 11.76
CA ALA A 131 -20.77 -13.83 12.49
C ALA A 131 -19.83 -14.60 13.45
N HIS A 132 -20.38 -15.58 14.17
CA HIS A 132 -19.58 -16.40 15.09
C HIS A 132 -18.54 -17.23 14.34
N ARG A 133 -18.93 -17.86 13.22
CA ARG A 133 -18.01 -18.62 12.37
C ARG A 133 -16.88 -17.73 11.82
N ALA A 134 -17.18 -16.51 11.40
CA ALA A 134 -16.17 -15.56 10.94
C ALA A 134 -15.15 -15.23 12.05
N LEU A 135 -15.62 -14.99 13.28
CA LEU A 135 -14.73 -14.73 14.43
C LEU A 135 -13.91 -15.97 14.84
N LEU A 136 -14.47 -17.17 14.72
CA LEU A 136 -13.72 -18.42 14.96
C LEU A 136 -12.57 -18.62 13.98
N LEU A 137 -12.66 -18.05 12.77
CA LEU A 137 -11.58 -18.08 11.77
C LEU A 137 -10.52 -16.98 11.98
N ALA A 138 -10.73 -16.05 12.91
CA ALA A 138 -9.80 -14.96 13.18
C ALA A 138 -8.36 -15.43 13.46
N PRO A 139 -8.11 -16.45 14.32
CA PRO A 139 -6.75 -16.89 14.60
C PRO A 139 -6.04 -17.46 13.37
N LEU A 140 -6.78 -18.11 12.46
CA LEU A 140 -6.24 -18.62 11.20
C LEU A 140 -5.83 -17.48 10.27
N MET A 141 -6.66 -16.43 10.17
CA MET A 141 -6.35 -15.22 9.41
C MET A 141 -5.10 -14.52 9.96
N PHE A 142 -5.03 -14.28 11.27
CA PHE A 142 -3.86 -13.66 11.92
C PHE A 142 -2.60 -14.54 11.91
N GLY A 143 -2.78 -15.86 11.79
CA GLY A 143 -1.69 -16.82 11.62
C GLY A 143 -1.23 -16.97 10.17
N SER A 144 -1.90 -16.34 9.20
CA SER A 144 -1.52 -16.43 7.79
C SER A 144 -0.24 -15.63 7.50
N VAL A 145 0.63 -16.20 6.67
CA VAL A 145 1.89 -15.58 6.25
C VAL A 145 1.74 -14.13 5.76
N PRO A 146 0.80 -13.78 4.86
CA PRO A 146 0.70 -12.40 4.38
C PRO A 146 0.37 -11.39 5.50
N ILE A 147 -0.46 -11.76 6.47
CA ILE A 147 -0.77 -10.90 7.61
C ILE A 147 0.45 -10.76 8.53
N LEU A 148 1.13 -11.85 8.83
CA LEU A 148 2.32 -11.85 9.68
C LEU A 148 3.47 -11.03 9.05
N VAL A 149 3.75 -11.19 7.76
CA VAL A 149 4.76 -10.40 7.05
C VAL A 149 4.40 -8.92 7.04
N THR A 150 3.14 -8.58 6.77
CA THR A 150 2.68 -7.18 6.78
C THR A 150 2.85 -6.54 8.16
N LEU A 151 2.50 -7.27 9.22
CA LEU A 151 2.68 -6.83 10.61
C LEU A 151 4.16 -6.69 10.97
N GLN A 152 5.03 -7.60 10.52
CA GLN A 152 6.46 -7.57 10.80
C GLN A 152 7.16 -6.36 10.16
N ILE A 153 6.87 -6.14 8.88
CA ILE A 153 7.43 -5.01 8.10
C ILE A 153 6.86 -3.69 8.64
N GLY A 154 5.63 -3.71 9.17
CA GLY A 154 4.94 -2.52 9.66
C GLY A 154 4.32 -1.71 8.52
N ASN A 155 3.91 -2.36 7.44
CA ASN A 155 3.36 -1.69 6.27
C ASN A 155 1.90 -1.24 6.52
N PHE A 156 1.54 -0.04 6.07
CA PHE A 156 0.18 0.50 6.15
C PHE A 156 -0.88 -0.29 5.34
N HIS A 157 -0.49 -1.20 4.44
CA HIS A 157 -1.42 -1.98 3.62
C HIS A 157 -2.52 -2.69 4.42
N LEU A 158 -2.23 -3.22 5.62
CA LEU A 158 -3.25 -3.87 6.46
C LEU A 158 -4.32 -2.87 6.87
N ALA A 159 -3.92 -1.69 7.35
CA ALA A 159 -4.86 -0.65 7.75
C ALA A 159 -5.66 -0.10 6.56
N ALA A 160 -5.03 0.11 5.40
CA ALA A 160 -5.74 0.50 4.19
C ALA A 160 -6.81 -0.53 3.77
N THR A 161 -6.50 -1.82 3.90
CA THR A 161 -7.44 -2.93 3.64
C THR A 161 -8.61 -2.88 4.61
N VAL A 162 -8.34 -2.71 5.91
CA VAL A 162 -9.37 -2.58 6.94
C VAL A 162 -10.27 -1.38 6.68
N LEU A 163 -9.71 -0.21 6.37
CA LEU A 163 -10.49 1.00 6.04
C LEU A 163 -11.41 0.76 4.84
N SER A 164 -10.93 0.05 3.82
CA SER A 164 -11.73 -0.32 2.65
C SER A 164 -12.89 -1.26 3.02
N LEU A 165 -12.64 -2.26 3.87
CA LEU A 165 -13.68 -3.16 4.39
C LEU A 165 -14.71 -2.38 5.22
N LEU A 166 -14.25 -1.49 6.11
CA LEU A 166 -15.11 -0.64 6.92
C LEU A 166 -15.98 0.27 6.06
N ALA A 167 -15.43 0.86 5.00
CA ALA A 167 -16.18 1.68 4.04
C ALA A 167 -17.26 0.87 3.31
N MET A 168 -17.02 -0.41 3.00
CA MET A 168 -18.01 -1.28 2.37
C MET A 168 -19.15 -1.69 3.31
N VAL A 169 -18.86 -1.93 4.59
CA VAL A 169 -19.87 -2.31 5.59
C VAL A 169 -20.55 -1.12 6.27
N ALA A 170 -20.00 0.09 6.09
CA ALA A 170 -20.59 1.31 6.59
C ALA A 170 -22.01 1.47 6.02
N PRO A 171 -23.02 1.73 6.87
CA PRO A 171 -24.36 2.03 6.39
C PRO A 171 -24.30 3.19 5.42
N ARG A 172 -24.76 3.00 4.17
CA ARG A 172 -24.92 4.10 3.21
C ARG A 172 -26.08 4.98 3.66
N GLY A 173 -25.83 5.82 4.66
CA GLY A 173 -26.76 6.83 5.13
C GLY A 173 -26.80 8.03 4.18
N ALA A 174 -27.36 7.83 2.98
CA ALA A 174 -27.95 8.92 2.21
C ALA A 174 -28.95 8.30 1.23
N ALA A 175 -30.23 8.42 1.59
CA ALA A 175 -31.30 8.37 0.61
C ALA A 175 -30.95 9.30 -0.57
N PRO A 176 -31.32 8.97 -1.82
CA PRO A 176 -31.33 9.97 -2.88
C PRO A 176 -32.09 11.22 -2.39
N PRO A 177 -31.69 12.45 -2.78
CA PRO A 177 -32.43 13.64 -2.40
C PRO A 177 -33.91 13.40 -2.68
N ARG A 178 -34.76 13.56 -1.65
CA ARG A 178 -36.22 13.49 -1.77
C ARG A 178 -36.63 14.56 -2.79
N GLY A 179 -36.72 14.19 -4.06
CA GLY A 179 -36.90 15.12 -5.15
C GLY A 179 -36.28 14.72 -6.49
N ALA A 180 -35.36 13.74 -6.54
CA ALA A 180 -35.01 13.16 -7.83
C ALA A 180 -36.19 12.28 -8.29
N PRO A 181 -36.92 12.62 -9.37
CA PRO A 181 -37.89 11.71 -9.93
C PRO A 181 -37.14 10.42 -10.28
N CYS A 182 -37.58 9.31 -9.70
CA CYS A 182 -37.22 7.98 -10.17
C CYS A 182 -37.57 7.95 -11.65
N SER A 183 -36.58 8.15 -12.52
CA SER A 183 -36.71 7.70 -13.90
C SER A 183 -36.84 6.18 -13.78
N PRO A 184 -37.98 5.58 -14.19
CA PRO A 184 -38.10 4.14 -14.21
C PRO A 184 -37.03 3.62 -15.15
N TRP A 185 -36.02 2.97 -14.59
CA TRP A 185 -35.14 2.13 -15.38
C TRP A 185 -36.06 1.15 -16.13
N PRO A 186 -36.03 1.12 -17.48
CA PRO A 186 -36.99 0.35 -18.24
C PRO A 186 -36.75 -1.14 -17.99
N SER A 187 -37.55 -1.71 -17.09
CA SER A 187 -37.77 -3.14 -16.98
C SER A 187 -38.62 -3.58 -18.16
N SER A 188 -37.98 -3.77 -19.32
CA SER A 188 -38.54 -4.57 -20.39
C SER A 188 -37.45 -5.41 -21.04
N PRO A 189 -37.31 -6.71 -20.68
CA PRO A 189 -36.92 -7.68 -21.68
C PRO A 189 -38.12 -7.79 -22.63
N ARG A 190 -38.05 -7.02 -23.71
CA ARG A 190 -38.92 -7.19 -24.87
C ARG A 190 -38.79 -8.67 -25.27
N SER A 191 -39.91 -9.39 -25.22
CA SER A 191 -40.06 -10.74 -25.74
C SER A 191 -39.40 -10.82 -27.12
N ARG A 192 -38.29 -11.55 -27.23
CA ARG A 192 -37.72 -11.91 -28.53
C ARG A 192 -38.68 -12.94 -29.15
N PRO A 193 -39.25 -12.69 -30.35
CA PRO A 193 -39.86 -13.76 -31.10
C PRO A 193 -38.76 -14.77 -31.48
N ALA A 194 -39.09 -16.05 -31.39
CA ALA A 194 -38.28 -17.12 -31.93
C ALA A 194 -38.08 -16.91 -33.43
N SER A 195 -36.87 -16.59 -33.85
CA SER A 195 -36.44 -16.78 -35.22
C SER A 195 -35.00 -17.28 -35.23
N SER A 196 -34.85 -18.44 -35.83
CA SER A 196 -33.60 -19.09 -36.17
C SER A 196 -32.63 -18.12 -36.85
N ALA A 197 -31.40 -18.08 -36.36
CA ALA A 197 -30.21 -17.90 -37.18
C ALA A 197 -28.99 -18.20 -36.33
N SER A 198 -28.33 -19.31 -36.67
CA SER A 198 -26.91 -19.58 -36.50
C SER A 198 -26.05 -18.32 -36.35
N SER A 199 -25.25 -18.24 -35.28
CA SER A 199 -24.12 -17.31 -35.21
C SER A 199 -22.97 -17.96 -34.46
N CYS A 200 -21.85 -17.97 -35.17
CA CYS A 200 -20.59 -18.63 -34.86
C CYS A 200 -20.06 -18.32 -33.46
N TRP A 201 -19.61 -19.37 -32.78
CA TRP A 201 -18.62 -19.28 -31.73
C TRP A 201 -17.28 -18.92 -32.37
N CYS A 202 -16.76 -17.73 -32.09
CA CYS A 202 -15.34 -17.41 -32.31
C CYS A 202 -14.66 -17.46 -30.95
N SER A 203 -14.03 -18.60 -30.67
CA SER A 203 -13.09 -18.79 -29.57
C SER A 203 -11.90 -17.85 -29.76
N ALA A 204 -11.75 -16.85 -28.88
CA ALA A 204 -10.50 -16.11 -28.77
C ALA A 204 -9.49 -16.98 -28.02
N ALA A 205 -8.68 -17.71 -28.80
CA ALA A 205 -7.48 -18.38 -28.32
C ALA A 205 -6.45 -17.32 -27.89
N PHE A 206 -5.86 -17.55 -26.73
CA PHE A 206 -4.78 -16.76 -26.15
C PHE A 206 -3.47 -17.15 -26.85
N GLU A 207 -3.14 -16.46 -27.95
CA GLU A 207 -1.85 -16.62 -28.64
C GLU A 207 -0.75 -15.82 -27.94
N ARG A 208 0.40 -16.48 -27.75
CA ARG A 208 1.62 -15.93 -27.18
C ARG A 208 2.21 -14.82 -28.06
N PRO A 209 2.90 -13.81 -27.50
CA PRO A 209 3.60 -12.82 -28.30
C PRO A 209 4.87 -13.42 -28.94
N PRO A 210 5.17 -13.14 -30.23
CA PRO A 210 6.45 -13.48 -30.83
C PRO A 210 7.54 -12.46 -30.43
N SER A 211 8.77 -12.95 -30.37
CA SER A 211 9.98 -12.16 -30.11
C SER A 211 10.34 -11.26 -31.30
N PRO A 212 11.00 -10.11 -31.07
CA PRO A 212 11.60 -9.34 -32.16
C PRO A 212 13.09 -9.67 -32.30
N ARG A 213 13.46 -10.32 -33.42
CA ARG A 213 14.81 -10.24 -33.99
C ARG A 213 14.83 -9.23 -35.13
N ALA A 214 15.71 -8.24 -34.95
CA ALA A 214 16.61 -7.56 -35.88
C ALA A 214 16.26 -7.39 -37.38
N SER A 215 16.46 -6.12 -37.79
CA SER A 215 17.05 -5.58 -39.03
C SER A 215 16.22 -5.50 -40.32
N ALA A 216 15.87 -4.26 -40.70
CA ALA A 216 16.44 -3.55 -41.88
C ALA A 216 15.98 -2.06 -41.90
N PRO A 217 16.76 -1.15 -42.51
CA PRO A 217 16.57 0.30 -42.39
C PRO A 217 15.69 0.88 -43.52
N CYS A 218 14.71 1.71 -43.16
CA CYS A 218 14.09 2.63 -44.11
C CYS A 218 14.75 4.00 -44.02
N SER A 219 15.39 4.36 -45.11
CA SER A 219 15.98 5.65 -45.41
C SER A 219 14.91 6.67 -45.88
N SER A 220 15.26 7.95 -45.72
CA SER A 220 14.81 9.13 -46.48
C SER A 220 13.73 10.03 -45.82
N PRO A 221 13.58 11.31 -46.26
CA PRO A 221 14.16 12.44 -45.53
C PRO A 221 13.15 13.59 -45.31
N TRP A 222 13.14 14.20 -44.13
CA TRP A 222 12.41 15.46 -43.91
C TRP A 222 13.38 16.61 -43.62
N PRO A 223 13.30 17.73 -44.36
CA PRO A 223 14.19 18.86 -44.17
C PRO A 223 13.72 19.84 -43.08
N CYS A 224 14.72 20.54 -42.57
CA CYS A 224 14.71 21.73 -41.73
C CYS A 224 13.49 22.67 -41.85
N SER A 225 13.05 23.18 -40.70
CA SER A 225 12.66 24.59 -40.57
C SER A 225 13.11 25.10 -39.21
N SER A 226 14.14 25.95 -39.27
CA SER A 226 14.65 26.81 -38.22
C SER A 226 13.63 27.89 -37.87
N LEU A 227 13.45 28.14 -36.57
CA LEU A 227 12.91 29.40 -36.09
C LEU A 227 13.62 29.77 -34.79
N ALA A 228 14.75 30.44 -34.99
CA ALA A 228 15.36 31.28 -33.97
C ALA A 228 14.50 32.54 -33.83
N GLN A 229 14.11 32.88 -32.61
CA GLN A 229 13.63 34.21 -32.30
C GLN A 229 14.27 34.68 -30.99
N THR A 230 15.37 35.41 -31.16
CA THR A 230 15.98 36.33 -30.21
C THR A 230 15.01 37.47 -29.89
N ARG A 231 14.90 37.85 -28.62
CA ARG A 231 14.58 39.23 -28.22
C ARG A 231 15.27 39.64 -26.92
N PRO A 232 15.49 40.96 -26.73
CA PRO A 232 16.63 41.51 -26.00
C PRO A 232 16.31 41.88 -24.55
N GLY A 233 17.37 42.12 -23.79
CA GLY A 233 17.34 42.64 -22.43
C GLY A 233 16.77 44.06 -22.33
N ILE A 234 16.30 44.35 -21.11
CA ILE A 234 15.98 45.70 -20.64
C ILE A 234 16.69 45.85 -19.29
N SER A 235 17.59 46.84 -19.29
CA SER A 235 18.13 47.71 -18.23
C SER A 235 17.96 47.33 -16.77
#